data_AF-Q9USH2-F1
#
_entry.id   AF-Q9USH2-F1
#
_cell.length_a   1.000
_cell.length_b   1.000
_cell.length_c   1.000
_cell.angle_alpha   90.00
_cell.angle_beta   90.00
_cell.angle_gamma   90.00
#
_symmetry.space_group_name_H-M   'P 1'
#
loop_
_entity.id
_entity.type
_entity.pdbx_description
1 polymer ?
#
loop_
_entity_poly.entity_id
_entity_poly.type
_entity_poly.pdbx_seq_one_letter_code
_entity_poly.pdbx_strand_id
1 'polypeptide(L)'
;MHLTLFKELLKQPKPKFHFEIEPNVSFLAVEEGPASLRSYSIGNVSRIYDGIRVPPKPEEPLNCCQSGCAICVWDVYADDLEEYNRARRKAKRHYLDKHLPVPPDLAKVSLKETSSLEELPPQLKAFVLLEKRLMKDKQSKNN
;
A
#
# COMPACT_ATOMS: atom_id res chain seq x y z
N MET A 1 -10.85 38.73 -19.83
CA MET A 1 -11.89 37.82 -19.31
C MET A 1 -11.36 36.59 -18.56
N HIS A 2 -10.04 36.37 -18.45
CA HIS A 2 -9.49 35.15 -17.81
C HIS A 2 -9.39 35.22 -16.26
N LEU A 3 -9.42 36.42 -15.68
CA LEU A 3 -9.25 36.64 -14.23
C LEU A 3 -10.51 36.36 -13.40
N THR A 4 -11.70 36.51 -13.98
CA THR A 4 -12.98 36.29 -13.29
C THR A 4 -13.23 34.80 -13.03
N LEU A 5 -12.86 33.94 -13.98
CA LEU A 5 -13.03 32.49 -13.87
C LEU A 5 -12.16 31.87 -12.77
N PHE A 6 -10.95 32.42 -12.55
CA PHE A 6 -10.06 31.96 -11.48
C PHE A 6 -10.60 32.31 -10.07
N LYS A 7 -11.23 33.48 -9.91
CA LYS A 7 -11.89 33.85 -8.64
C LYS A 7 -13.06 32.93 -8.30
N GLU A 8 -13.82 32.49 -9.30
CA GLU A 8 -14.95 31.57 -9.11
C GLU A 8 -14.46 30.18 -8.64
N LEU A 9 -13.32 29.70 -9.15
CA LEU A 9 -12.71 28.44 -8.71
C LEU A 9 -12.23 28.47 -7.26
N LEU A 10 -11.73 29.63 -6.78
CA LEU A 10 -11.33 29.79 -5.37
C LEU A 10 -12.53 29.86 -4.40
N LYS A 11 -13.74 30.10 -4.92
CA LYS A 11 -14.98 30.10 -4.14
C LYS A 11 -15.47 28.68 -3.82
N GLN A 12 -14.88 27.65 -4.44
CA GLN A 12 -15.22 26.28 -4.10
C GLN A 12 -14.85 26.03 -2.63
N PRO A 13 -15.78 25.47 -1.83
CA PRO A 13 -15.50 25.16 -0.43
C PRO A 13 -14.36 24.15 -0.41
N LYS A 14 -13.19 24.59 0.08
CA LYS A 14 -12.06 23.70 0.30
C LYS A 14 -12.58 22.53 1.15
N PRO A 15 -12.49 21.27 0.67
CA PRO A 15 -12.95 20.15 1.46
C PRO A 15 -12.19 20.18 2.78
N LYS A 16 -12.95 20.19 3.88
CA LYS A 16 -12.42 20.26 5.24
C LYS A 16 -11.65 18.96 5.49
N PHE A 17 -10.35 18.99 5.25
CA PHE A 17 -9.44 17.91 5.57
C PHE A 17 -9.34 17.85 7.09
N HIS A 18 -10.11 16.96 7.71
CA HIS A 18 -10.00 16.71 9.13
C HIS A 18 -8.76 15.84 9.33
N PHE A 19 -7.74 16.44 9.95
CA PHE A 19 -6.46 15.80 10.20
C PHE A 19 -6.46 15.32 11.66
N GLU A 20 -6.91 14.10 11.88
CA GLU A 20 -6.79 13.44 13.18
C GLU A 20 -5.43 12.77 13.22
N ILE A 21 -4.50 13.40 13.93
CA ILE A 21 -3.18 12.83 14.24
C ILE A 21 -3.38 11.99 15.50
N GLU A 22 -3.49 10.68 15.33
CA GLU A 22 -3.30 9.76 16.45
C GLU A 22 -1.81 9.40 16.46
N PRO A 23 -0.98 9.95 17.37
CA PRO A 23 0.36 9.44 17.63
C PRO A 23 0.25 8.11 18.36
N ASN A 24 -0.23 7.08 17.67
CA ASN A 24 -0.36 5.74 18.21
C ASN A 24 0.95 4.97 18.06
N VAL A 25 1.95 5.47 18.77
CA VAL A 25 2.96 4.61 19.38
C VAL A 25 2.87 4.88 20.88
N SER A 26 1.89 4.25 21.53
CA SER A 26 1.95 4.11 22.99
C SER A 26 3.18 3.27 23.28
N PHE A 27 4.26 3.94 23.68
CA PHE A 27 5.60 3.38 23.95
C PHE A 27 5.58 2.15 24.88
N LEU A 28 4.50 1.92 25.64
CA LEU A 28 4.49 0.95 26.74
C LEU A 28 3.69 -0.34 26.49
N ALA A 29 3.13 -0.63 25.31
CA ALA A 29 2.29 -1.82 25.17
C ALA A 29 2.22 -2.41 23.75
N VAL A 30 3.32 -2.95 23.25
CA VAL A 30 3.25 -3.99 22.21
C VAL A 30 4.00 -5.20 22.75
N GLU A 31 3.21 -6.17 23.20
CA GLU A 31 3.63 -7.49 23.64
C GLU A 31 4.50 -8.17 22.57
N GLU A 32 5.22 -9.21 22.98
CA GLU A 32 6.28 -9.98 22.31
C GLU A 32 5.85 -10.71 21.00
N GLY A 33 5.02 -10.08 20.17
CA GLY A 33 4.70 -10.52 18.82
C GLY A 33 5.66 -9.94 17.78
N PRO A 34 5.68 -10.50 16.56
CA PRO A 34 6.54 -10.02 15.46
C PRO A 34 6.23 -8.56 15.07
N ALA A 35 5.04 -8.06 15.42
CA ALA A 35 4.69 -6.65 15.25
C ALA A 35 5.57 -5.69 16.06
N SER A 36 6.21 -6.15 17.15
CA SER A 36 7.13 -5.33 17.96
C SER A 36 8.43 -4.98 17.23
N LEU A 37 8.78 -5.71 16.16
CA LEU A 37 9.97 -5.45 15.34
C LEU A 37 9.77 -4.34 14.30
N ARG A 38 8.56 -3.77 14.20
CA ARG A 38 8.26 -2.69 13.26
C ARG A 38 8.83 -1.37 13.78
N SER A 39 10.03 -1.03 13.30
CA SER A 39 10.63 0.27 13.58
C SER A 39 10.10 1.30 12.58
N TYR A 40 9.25 2.22 13.04
CA TYR A 40 8.95 3.43 12.31
C TYR A 40 9.81 4.58 12.85
N SER A 41 10.35 5.41 11.97
CA SER A 41 11.08 6.61 12.37
C SER A 41 10.17 7.58 13.11
N ILE A 42 10.76 8.30 14.07
CA ILE A 42 10.06 9.33 14.85
C ILE A 42 9.61 10.44 13.90
N GLY A 43 8.30 10.55 13.68
CA GLY A 43 7.69 11.52 12.77
C GLY A 43 6.98 10.90 11.57
N ASN A 44 7.19 9.60 11.31
CA ASN A 44 6.44 8.87 10.30
C ASN A 44 5.09 8.43 10.90
N VAL A 45 4.07 9.26 10.70
CA VAL A 45 2.75 9.10 11.32
C VAL A 45 1.78 8.39 10.38
N SER A 46 0.88 7.60 10.97
CA SER A 46 -0.26 7.06 10.23
C SER A 46 -1.18 8.19 9.74
N ARG A 47 -1.81 8.00 8.58
CA ARG A 47 -2.74 8.97 7.98
C ARG A 47 -4.13 8.38 7.92
N ILE A 48 -5.15 9.18 8.20
CA ILE A 48 -6.54 8.76 8.07
C ILE A 48 -7.13 9.41 6.82
N TYR A 49 -7.70 8.58 5.95
CA TYR A 49 -8.35 8.99 4.71
C TYR A 49 -9.82 8.59 4.78
N ASP A 50 -10.71 9.56 5.08
CA ASP A 50 -12.16 9.34 5.11
C ASP A 50 -12.57 8.10 5.96
N GLY A 51 -11.98 8.00 7.16
CA GLY A 51 -12.17 6.88 8.10
C GLY A 51 -11.25 5.68 7.90
N ILE A 52 -10.49 5.61 6.81
CA ILE A 52 -9.54 4.51 6.56
C ILE A 52 -8.16 4.92 7.05
N ARG A 53 -7.67 4.24 8.10
CA ARG A 53 -6.30 4.41 8.59
C ARG A 53 -5.31 3.72 7.64
N VAL A 54 -4.36 4.48 7.14
CA VAL A 54 -3.21 4.02 6.35
C VAL A 54 -1.98 4.12 7.24
N PRO A 55 -1.23 3.01 7.44
CA PRO A 55 -0.02 3.05 8.24
C PRO A 55 1.03 3.97 7.59
N PRO A 56 2.05 4.41 8.34
CA PRO A 56 3.20 5.09 7.77
C PRO A 56 3.90 4.22 6.71
N LYS A 57 4.60 4.88 5.78
CA LYS A 57 5.40 4.16 4.79
C LYS A 57 6.60 3.53 5.51
N PRO A 58 6.83 2.21 5.42
CA PRO A 58 8.00 1.61 6.05
C PRO A 58 9.29 2.12 5.42
N GLU A 59 10.34 2.22 6.23
CA GLU A 59 11.68 2.62 5.79
C GLU A 59 12.52 1.38 5.47
N GLU A 60 13.45 1.52 4.53
CA GLU A 60 14.32 0.43 4.14
C GLU A 60 15.26 0.06 5.31
N PRO A 61 15.34 -1.23 5.68
CA PRO A 61 16.16 -1.65 6.80
C PRO A 61 17.66 -1.54 6.49
N LEU A 62 18.41 -0.93 7.41
CA LEU A 62 19.88 -0.77 7.30
C LEU A 62 20.68 -1.84 8.07
N ASN A 63 20.00 -2.74 8.77
CA ASN A 63 20.58 -3.72 9.71
C ASN A 63 20.69 -5.15 9.14
N CYS A 64 20.65 -5.32 7.80
CA CYS A 64 20.79 -6.64 7.18
C CYS A 64 22.28 -7.04 7.08
N CYS A 65 22.74 -7.95 7.95
CA CYS A 65 24.10 -8.51 7.90
C CYS A 65 24.27 -9.72 6.96
N GLN A 66 23.19 -10.15 6.30
CA GLN A 66 23.14 -11.33 5.41
C GLN A 66 23.60 -12.65 6.06
N SER A 67 23.65 -12.75 7.39
CA SER A 67 24.12 -13.96 8.09
C SER A 67 23.02 -14.98 8.43
N GLY A 68 21.83 -14.89 7.81
CA GLY A 68 20.72 -15.82 8.03
C GLY A 68 20.07 -15.69 9.41
N CYS A 69 19.53 -14.51 9.73
CA CYS A 69 18.79 -14.29 10.98
C CYS A 69 17.52 -15.15 11.06
N ALA A 70 17.08 -15.48 12.29
CA ALA A 70 15.85 -16.23 12.52
C ALA A 70 14.59 -15.49 12.02
N ILE A 71 14.61 -14.15 12.07
CA ILE A 71 13.60 -13.28 11.46
C ILE A 71 14.31 -12.40 10.44
N CYS A 72 13.97 -12.55 9.16
CA CYS A 72 14.53 -11.75 8.10
C CYS A 72 13.91 -10.35 8.13
N VAL A 73 14.75 -9.32 8.29
CA VAL A 73 14.27 -7.93 8.32
C VAL A 73 13.60 -7.53 7.00
N TRP A 74 14.05 -8.10 5.88
CA TRP A 74 13.41 -7.86 4.58
C TRP A 74 12.02 -8.46 4.46
N ASP A 75 11.77 -9.62 5.10
CA ASP A 75 10.45 -10.24 5.09
C ASP A 75 9.48 -9.37 5.90
N VAL A 76 9.90 -8.92 7.08
CA VAL A 76 9.13 -7.97 7.90
C VAL A 76 8.85 -6.68 7.13
N TYR A 77 9.87 -6.12 6.45
CA TYR A 77 9.70 -4.93 5.62
C TYR A 77 8.73 -5.16 4.45
N ALA A 78 8.79 -6.32 3.79
CA ALA A 78 7.90 -6.66 2.69
C ALA A 78 6.44 -6.76 3.15
N ASP A 79 6.20 -7.41 4.29
CA ASP A 79 4.87 -7.50 4.90
C ASP A 79 4.31 -6.11 5.24
N ASP A 80 5.15 -5.25 5.82
CA ASP A 80 4.78 -3.87 6.16
C ASP A 80 4.46 -3.04 4.92
N LEU A 81 5.25 -3.21 3.86
CA LEU A 81 5.05 -2.52 2.60
C LEU A 81 3.79 -3.01 1.89
N GLU A 82 3.49 -4.30 1.97
CA GLU A 82 2.25 -4.87 1.45
C GLU A 82 1.04 -4.28 2.18
N GLU A 83 1.05 -4.26 3.51
CA GLU A 83 -0.04 -3.71 4.31
C GLU A 83 -0.23 -2.21 4.06
N TYR A 84 0.85 -1.45 3.96
CA TYR A 84 0.82 -0.04 3.54
C TYR A 84 0.14 0.15 2.18
N ASN A 85 0.54 -0.63 1.18
CA ASN A 85 -0.03 -0.55 -0.17
C ASN A 85 -1.49 -1.00 -0.21
N ARG A 86 -1.85 -2.04 0.56
CA ARG A 86 -3.21 -2.55 0.68
C ARG A 86 -4.13 -1.50 1.29
N ALA A 87 -3.73 -0.86 2.39
CA ALA A 87 -4.48 0.21 3.03
C ALA A 87 -4.68 1.40 2.08
N ARG A 88 -3.65 1.80 1.33
CA ARG A 88 -3.76 2.86 0.31
C ARG A 88 -4.68 2.51 -0.84
N ARG A 89 -4.65 1.26 -1.31
CA ARG A 89 -5.59 0.76 -2.33
C ARG A 89 -7.02 0.80 -1.80
N LYS A 90 -7.25 0.38 -0.55
CA LYS A 90 -8.57 0.46 0.10
C LYS A 90 -9.06 1.90 0.22
N ALA A 91 -8.20 2.82 0.66
CA ALA A 91 -8.52 4.25 0.71
C ALA A 91 -8.87 4.78 -0.68
N LYS A 92 -8.04 4.52 -1.71
CA LYS A 92 -8.34 4.96 -3.08
C LYS A 92 -9.68 4.42 -3.61
N ARG A 93 -9.98 3.14 -3.37
CA ARG A 93 -11.29 2.54 -3.75
C ARG A 93 -12.45 3.28 -3.10
N HIS A 94 -12.36 3.54 -1.80
CA HIS A 94 -13.41 4.24 -1.07
C HIS A 94 -13.69 5.66 -1.61
N TYR A 95 -12.65 6.39 -2.00
CA TYR A 95 -12.83 7.71 -2.66
C TYR A 95 -13.51 7.58 -4.02
N LEU A 96 -13.15 6.55 -4.81
CA LEU A 96 -13.77 6.30 -6.11
C LEU A 96 -15.24 5.89 -5.98
N ASP A 97 -15.57 5.04 -5.00
CA ASP A 97 -16.93 4.57 -4.74
C ASP A 97 -17.85 5.72 -4.32
N LYS A 98 -17.35 6.67 -3.51
CA LYS A 98 -18.10 7.87 -3.15
C LYS A 98 -18.07 8.98 -4.21
N HIS A 99 -17.36 8.77 -5.32
CA HIS A 99 -17.10 9.79 -6.35
C HIS A 99 -16.45 11.07 -5.79
N LEU A 100 -15.63 10.96 -4.74
CA LEU A 100 -14.85 12.06 -4.20
C LEU A 100 -13.54 12.24 -4.98
N PRO A 101 -13.00 13.48 -5.06
CA PRO A 101 -11.68 13.71 -5.64
C PRO A 101 -10.62 12.99 -4.79
N VAL A 102 -9.85 12.10 -5.45
CA VAL A 102 -8.78 11.34 -4.81
C VAL A 102 -7.63 12.29 -4.43
N PRO A 103 -7.10 12.24 -3.19
CA PRO A 103 -5.99 13.09 -2.80
C PRO A 103 -4.73 12.78 -3.61
N PRO A 104 -3.84 13.77 -3.85
CA PRO A 104 -2.64 13.60 -4.69
C PRO A 104 -1.71 12.46 -4.26
N ASP A 105 -1.65 12.18 -2.96
CA ASP A 105 -0.85 11.08 -2.41
C ASP A 105 -1.36 9.70 -2.85
N LEU A 106 -2.68 9.49 -2.89
CA LEU A 106 -3.29 8.23 -3.32
C LEU A 106 -3.39 8.10 -4.85
N ALA A 107 -3.33 9.21 -5.60
CA ALA A 107 -3.48 9.20 -7.05
C ALA A 107 -2.47 8.24 -7.73
N LYS A 108 -1.24 8.18 -7.21
CA LYS A 108 -0.12 7.35 -7.73
C LYS A 108 -0.31 5.84 -7.54
N VAL A 109 -1.30 5.41 -6.77
CA VAL A 109 -1.51 3.98 -6.44
C VAL A 109 -2.25 3.28 -7.56
N SER A 110 -1.66 2.22 -8.12
CA SER A 110 -2.42 1.32 -9.00
C SER A 110 -3.40 0.48 -8.18
N LEU A 111 -4.65 0.40 -8.64
CA LEU A 111 -5.71 -0.39 -7.98
C LEU A 111 -5.56 -1.88 -8.24
N LYS A 112 -4.97 -2.22 -9.39
CA LYS A 112 -4.62 -3.59 -9.75
C LYS A 112 -3.32 -3.89 -9.02
N GLU A 113 -3.40 -4.83 -8.08
CA GLU A 113 -2.24 -5.60 -7.64
C GLU A 113 -1.68 -6.19 -8.92
N THR A 114 -0.57 -5.62 -9.38
CA THR A 114 -0.22 -5.68 -10.79
C THR A 114 -0.16 -7.13 -11.21
N SER A 115 -1.05 -7.45 -12.12
CA SER A 115 -1.30 -8.75 -12.70
C SER A 115 0.06 -9.30 -13.13
N SER A 116 0.55 -10.21 -12.29
CA SER A 116 1.89 -10.81 -12.24
C SER A 116 2.31 -11.57 -13.49
N LEU A 117 1.67 -11.33 -14.63
CA LEU A 117 1.93 -12.00 -15.88
C LEU A 117 2.30 -11.02 -17.00
N GLU A 118 1.88 -9.76 -16.91
CA GLU A 118 2.18 -8.76 -17.95
C GLU A 118 3.48 -8.00 -17.66
N GLU A 119 3.79 -7.74 -16.39
CA GLU A 119 5.01 -7.06 -15.95
C GLU A 119 6.20 -8.00 -15.78
N LEU A 120 5.97 -9.32 -15.85
CA LEU A 120 7.06 -10.30 -15.73
C LEU A 120 7.98 -10.24 -16.95
N PRO A 121 9.30 -10.37 -16.75
CA PRO A 121 10.23 -10.45 -17.86
C PRO A 121 9.88 -11.66 -18.75
N PRO A 122 10.14 -11.60 -20.07
CA PRO A 122 9.67 -12.60 -21.04
C PRO A 122 10.01 -14.05 -20.65
N GLN A 123 11.14 -14.27 -19.98
CA GLN A 123 11.57 -15.59 -19.51
C GLN A 123 10.60 -16.13 -18.46
N LEU A 124 10.35 -15.37 -17.38
CA LEU A 124 9.43 -15.77 -16.31
C LEU A 124 7.98 -15.89 -16.81
N LYS A 125 7.55 -14.98 -17.70
CA LYS A 125 6.21 -15.04 -18.29
C LYS A 125 5.98 -16.34 -19.07
N ALA A 126 6.98 -16.80 -19.83
CA ALA A 126 6.91 -18.08 -20.55
C ALA A 126 6.75 -19.27 -19.58
N PHE A 127 7.50 -19.27 -18.48
CA PHE A 127 7.38 -20.31 -17.45
C PHE A 127 5.98 -20.35 -16.83
N VAL A 128 5.44 -19.21 -16.38
CA VAL A 128 4.11 -19.15 -15.76
C VAL A 128 3.01 -19.58 -16.75
N LEU A 129 3.12 -19.20 -18.03
CA LEU A 129 2.17 -19.62 -19.06
C LEU A 129 2.21 -21.13 -19.31
N LEU A 130 3.41 -21.73 -19.32
CA LEU A 130 3.59 -23.17 -19.47
C LEU A 130 3.01 -23.93 -18.27
N GLU A 131 3.26 -23.47 -17.05
CA GLU A 131 2.67 -24.06 -15.83
C GLU A 131 1.15 -24.01 -15.86
N LYS A 132 0.57 -22.87 -16.23
CA LYS A 132 -0.89 -22.72 -16.39
C LYS A 132 -1.46 -23.67 -17.44
N ARG A 133 -0.72 -23.94 -18.52
CA ARG A 133 -1.11 -24.94 -19.53
C ARG A 133 -1.09 -26.35 -18.94
N LEU A 134 -0.02 -26.73 -18.25
CA LEU A 134 0.10 -28.05 -17.63
C LEU A 134 -0.96 -28.30 -16.55
N MET A 135 -1.36 -27.27 -15.79
CA MET A 135 -2.44 -27.38 -14.80
C MET A 135 -3.79 -27.66 -15.45
N LYS A 136 -4.09 -27.04 -16.60
CA LYS A 136 -5.33 -27.31 -17.36
C LYS A 136 -5.34 -28.73 -17.93
N ASP A 137 -4.21 -29.21 -18.44
CA ASP A 137 -4.10 -30.57 -18.98
C ASP A 137 -4.25 -31.63 -17.87
N LYS A 138 -3.71 -31.37 -16.66
CA LYS A 138 -3.92 -32.24 -15.49
C LYS A 138 -5.39 -32.30 -15.08
N GLN A 139 -6.10 -31.17 -15.10
CA GLN A 139 -7.54 -31.13 -14.81
C GLN A 139 -8.35 -31.93 -15.85
N SER A 140 -7.98 -31.86 -17.13
CA SER A 140 -8.66 -32.62 -18.19
C SER A 140 -8.42 -34.13 -18.14
N LYS A 141 -7.31 -34.61 -17.57
CA LYS A 141 -7.06 -36.06 -17.39
C LYS A 141 -7.72 -36.64 -16.15
N ASN A 142 -8.13 -35.79 -15.21
CA ASN A 142 -8.71 -36.20 -13.94
C ASN A 142 -10.25 -36.16 -13.93
N ASN A 143 -10.86 -35.63 -14.99
CA ASN A 143 -12.28 -35.75 -15.33
C ASN A 143 -12.47 -36.82 -16.40
#